data_AF-A0A5J4QAH3-F1
#
_entry.id   AF-A0A5J4QAH3-F1
#
_cell.length_a   1.000
_cell.length_b   1.000
_cell.length_c   1.000
_cell.angle_alpha   90.00
_cell.angle_beta   90.00
_cell.angle_gamma   90.00
#
_symmetry.space_group_name_H-M   'P 1'
#
loop_
_entity.id
_entity.type
_entity.pdbx_description
1 polymer ?
#
loop_
_entity_poly.entity_id
_entity_poly.type
_entity_poly.pdbx_seq_one_letter_code
_entity_poly.pdbx_strand_id
1 'polypeptide(L)'
;MCVRVDIFNAIAAIGTLLSAIFAAVSAYQAKKSAEQTHNIAIRNEHNELDKKLEDILKIAIKYPYLEYRGFTSKWNEQKDRNDIRYIRYDNFCNLLFNYLHKVYEVFDGDKAKIENYIDIRNWIYLHEDNWKNPIIPHENIEGYDEKFRDFINSYIK
;
A
#
# COMPACT_ATOMS: atom_id res chain seq x y z
N MET A 1 13.25 -11.23 -68.93
CA MET A 1 12.19 -11.31 -67.90
C MET A 1 12.75 -11.71 -66.53
N CYS A 2 13.73 -12.62 -66.45
CA CYS A 2 14.36 -13.10 -65.21
C CYS A 2 15.05 -12.00 -64.36
N VAL A 3 15.88 -11.14 -64.95
CA VAL A 3 16.66 -10.09 -64.23
C VAL A 3 15.80 -9.07 -63.46
N ARG A 4 14.58 -8.77 -63.92
CA ARG A 4 13.67 -7.84 -63.20
C ARG A 4 13.10 -8.45 -61.92
N VAL A 5 12.91 -9.77 -61.90
CA VAL A 5 12.36 -10.49 -60.74
C VAL A 5 13.40 -10.50 -59.60
N ASP A 6 14.67 -10.68 -59.92
CA ASP A 6 15.76 -10.70 -58.94
C ASP A 6 15.96 -9.33 -58.25
N ILE A 7 15.84 -8.23 -59.01
CA ILE A 7 15.95 -6.86 -58.45
C ILE A 7 14.78 -6.55 -57.51
N PHE A 8 13.55 -6.93 -57.88
CA PHE A 8 12.38 -6.76 -57.01
C PHE A 8 12.50 -7.55 -55.71
N ASN A 9 12.98 -8.80 -55.78
CA ASN A 9 13.20 -9.65 -54.62
C ASN A 9 14.29 -9.07 -53.69
N ALA A 10 15.36 -8.51 -54.24
CA ALA A 10 16.42 -7.87 -53.44
C ALA A 10 15.92 -6.62 -52.69
N ILE A 11 15.13 -5.76 -53.35
CA ILE A 11 14.53 -4.58 -52.72
C ILE A 11 13.54 -4.98 -51.61
N ALA A 12 12.71 -5.99 -51.85
CA ALA A 12 11.80 -6.52 -50.85
C ALA A 12 12.55 -7.05 -49.62
N ALA A 13 13.63 -7.82 -49.84
CA ALA A 13 14.46 -8.36 -48.76
C ALA A 13 15.13 -7.25 -47.91
N ILE A 14 15.64 -6.19 -48.55
CA ILE A 14 16.19 -5.02 -47.84
C ILE A 14 15.10 -4.31 -47.03
N GLY A 15 13.91 -4.12 -47.60
CA GLY A 15 12.76 -3.55 -46.91
C GLY A 15 12.37 -4.35 -45.67
N THR A 16 12.31 -5.68 -45.77
CA THR A 16 12.01 -6.56 -44.64
C THR A 16 13.09 -6.50 -43.54
N LEU A 17 14.37 -6.49 -43.91
CA LEU A 17 15.48 -6.35 -42.97
C LEU A 17 15.43 -5.04 -42.20
N LEU A 18 15.19 -3.92 -42.89
CA LEU A 18 15.04 -2.61 -42.26
C LEU A 18 13.85 -2.58 -41.29
N SER A 19 12.69 -3.08 -41.71
CA SER A 19 11.52 -3.17 -40.84
C SER A 19 11.77 -4.03 -39.60
N ALA A 20 12.50 -5.14 -39.73
CA ALA A 20 12.87 -5.99 -38.59
C ALA A 20 13.79 -5.25 -37.60
N ILE A 21 14.75 -4.47 -38.10
CA ILE A 21 15.63 -3.64 -37.25
C ILE A 21 14.81 -2.57 -36.51
N PHE A 22 13.92 -1.86 -37.20
CA PHE A 22 13.04 -0.87 -36.57
C PHE A 22 12.11 -1.49 -35.51
N ALA A 23 11.58 -2.69 -35.77
CA ALA A 23 10.78 -3.43 -34.80
C ALA A 23 11.60 -3.82 -33.57
N ALA A 24 12.84 -4.29 -33.76
CA ALA A 24 13.73 -4.65 -32.65
C ALA A 24 14.11 -3.43 -31.79
N VAL A 25 14.44 -2.29 -32.40
CA VAL A 25 14.73 -1.04 -31.67
C VAL A 25 13.50 -0.57 -30.91
N SER A 26 12.32 -0.59 -31.55
CA SER A 26 11.06 -0.22 -30.90
C SER A 26 10.73 -1.12 -29.72
N ALA A 27 10.91 -2.44 -29.85
CA ALA A 27 10.70 -3.40 -28.77
C ALA A 27 11.66 -3.18 -27.60
N TYR A 28 12.94 -2.88 -27.88
CA TYR A 28 13.92 -2.55 -26.85
C TYR A 28 13.58 -1.27 -26.09
N GLN A 29 13.17 -0.21 -26.79
CA GLN A 29 12.72 1.04 -26.18
C GLN A 29 11.47 0.84 -25.32
N ALA A 30 10.49 0.07 -25.83
CA ALA A 30 9.28 -0.27 -25.08
C ALA A 30 9.61 -1.01 -23.78
N LYS A 31 10.53 -1.99 -23.82
CA LYS A 31 11.00 -2.70 -22.62
C LYS A 31 11.61 -1.74 -21.60
N LYS A 32 12.53 -0.87 -22.02
CA LYS A 32 13.18 0.09 -21.11
C LYS A 32 12.19 1.08 -20.51
N SER A 33 11.22 1.54 -21.30
CA SER A 33 10.14 2.42 -20.83
C SER A 33 9.24 1.72 -19.80
N ALA A 34 8.93 0.43 -20.01
CA ALA A 34 8.15 -0.38 -19.07
C ALA A 34 8.89 -0.57 -17.73
N GLU A 35 10.19 -0.86 -17.76
CA GLU A 35 11.02 -0.96 -16.55
C GLU A 35 11.07 0.37 -15.77
N GLN A 36 11.24 1.50 -16.47
CA GLN A 36 11.21 2.83 -15.84
C GLN A 36 9.84 3.14 -15.23
N THR A 37 8.77 2.80 -15.94
CA THR A 37 7.39 2.99 -15.46
C THR A 37 7.13 2.18 -14.19
N HIS A 38 7.60 0.93 -14.14
CA HIS A 38 7.47 0.08 -12.97
C HIS A 38 8.22 0.65 -11.75
N ASN A 39 9.46 1.11 -11.93
CA ASN A 39 10.23 1.72 -10.84
C ASN A 39 9.59 3.04 -10.33
N ILE A 40 9.02 3.82 -11.25
CA ILE A 40 8.27 5.04 -10.88
C ILE A 40 7.01 4.66 -10.10
N ALA A 41 6.29 3.61 -10.49
CA ALA A 41 5.11 3.13 -9.79
C ALA A 41 5.45 2.72 -8.34
N ILE A 42 6.48 1.90 -8.14
CA ILE A 42 6.95 1.50 -6.80
C ILE A 42 7.29 2.74 -5.96
N ARG A 43 8.07 3.67 -6.52
CA ARG A 43 8.44 4.90 -5.80
C ARG A 43 7.22 5.75 -5.44
N ASN A 44 6.23 5.81 -6.33
CA ASN A 44 5.00 6.56 -6.06
C ASN A 44 4.19 5.92 -4.93
N GLU A 45 4.10 4.58 -4.87
CA GLU A 45 3.44 3.86 -3.78
C GLU A 45 4.12 4.16 -2.43
N HIS A 46 5.45 4.12 -2.37
CA HIS A 46 6.19 4.52 -1.16
C HIS A 46 5.95 5.98 -0.77
N ASN A 47 5.99 6.90 -1.73
CA ASN A 47 5.70 8.31 -1.48
C ASN A 47 4.25 8.53 -0.97
N GLU A 48 3.30 7.72 -1.44
CA GLU A 48 1.92 7.77 -0.94
C GLU A 48 1.80 7.25 0.49
N LEU A 49 2.51 6.16 0.83
CA LEU A 49 2.60 5.68 2.21
C LEU A 49 3.21 6.74 3.13
N ASP A 50 4.29 7.38 2.72
CA ASP A 50 4.97 8.41 3.52
C ASP A 50 4.05 9.63 3.77
N LYS A 51 3.26 10.04 2.78
CA LYS A 51 2.27 11.12 2.94
C LYS A 51 1.15 10.73 3.92
N LYS A 52 0.61 9.52 3.79
CA LYS A 52 -0.42 9.02 4.71
C LYS A 52 0.10 8.93 6.15
N LEU A 53 1.36 8.48 6.31
CA LEU A 53 2.05 8.47 7.58
C LEU A 53 2.16 9.87 8.17
N GLU A 54 2.62 10.85 7.38
CA GLU A 54 2.72 12.24 7.80
C GLU A 54 1.37 12.80 8.27
N ASP A 55 0.28 12.48 7.57
CA ASP A 55 -1.07 12.92 7.93
C ASP A 55 -1.58 12.28 9.22
N ILE A 56 -1.34 10.98 9.44
CA ILE A 56 -1.63 10.28 10.71
C ILE A 56 -0.87 10.95 11.85
N LEU A 57 0.42 11.22 11.68
CA LEU A 57 1.26 11.85 12.69
C LEU A 57 0.79 13.28 13.01
N LYS A 58 0.37 14.06 12.00
CA LYS A 58 -0.24 15.39 12.21
C LYS A 58 -1.51 15.30 13.05
N ILE A 59 -2.36 14.28 12.82
CA ILE A 59 -3.57 14.06 13.62
C ILE A 59 -3.21 13.71 15.07
N ALA A 60 -2.24 12.81 15.27
CA ALA A 60 -1.74 12.43 16.59
C ALA A 60 -1.17 13.64 17.35
N ILE A 61 -0.37 14.49 16.69
CA ILE A 61 0.15 15.73 17.27
C ILE A 61 -0.98 16.70 17.64
N LYS A 62 -1.99 16.84 16.77
CA LYS A 62 -3.15 17.71 17.01
C LYS A 62 -4.01 17.23 18.18
N TYR A 63 -4.07 15.91 18.40
CA TYR A 63 -4.86 15.27 19.44
C TYR A 63 -4.01 14.24 20.21
N PRO A 64 -3.11 14.69 21.10
CA PRO A 64 -2.11 13.79 21.72
C PRO A 64 -2.70 12.63 22.53
N TYR A 65 -3.94 12.76 23.00
CA TYR A 65 -4.62 11.70 23.72
C TYR A 65 -4.86 10.44 22.87
N LEU A 66 -4.84 10.56 21.54
CA LEU A 66 -4.98 9.41 20.62
C LEU A 66 -3.84 8.42 20.77
N GLU A 67 -2.63 8.90 21.09
CA GLU A 67 -1.41 8.10 21.29
C GLU A 67 -1.07 7.93 22.78
N TYR A 68 -2.01 8.25 23.69
CA TYR A 68 -1.78 8.16 25.13
C TYR A 68 -2.45 6.93 25.73
N ARG A 69 -1.64 6.00 26.24
CA ARG A 69 -2.13 4.74 26.84
C ARG A 69 -3.21 4.93 27.90
N GLY A 70 -3.10 5.96 28.75
CA GLY A 70 -4.10 6.22 29.79
C GLY A 70 -5.47 6.69 29.26
N PHE A 71 -5.54 7.11 27.99
CA PHE A 71 -6.78 7.35 27.27
C PHE A 71 -7.21 6.08 26.52
N THR A 72 -6.32 5.47 25.73
CA THR A 72 -6.66 4.32 24.87
C THR A 72 -7.12 3.11 25.68
N SER A 73 -6.52 2.84 26.84
CA SER A 73 -6.89 1.72 27.71
C SER A 73 -8.29 1.83 28.33
N LYS A 74 -8.94 2.99 28.21
CA LYS A 74 -10.31 3.21 28.71
C LYS A 74 -11.36 2.99 27.61
N TRP A 75 -10.93 2.59 26.41
CA TRP A 75 -11.79 2.41 25.25
C TRP A 75 -13.04 1.59 25.57
N ASN A 76 -12.86 0.37 26.08
CA ASN A 76 -13.96 -0.56 26.34
C ASN A 76 -15.00 -0.02 27.34
N GLU A 77 -14.60 0.88 28.26
CA GLU A 77 -15.49 1.46 29.27
C GLU A 77 -16.21 2.73 28.81
N GLN A 78 -15.69 3.39 27.77
CA GLN A 78 -16.06 4.76 27.43
C GLN A 78 -16.55 4.91 25.98
N LYS A 79 -16.32 3.93 25.09
CA LYS A 79 -16.67 4.02 23.66
C LYS A 79 -18.15 4.30 23.38
N ASP A 80 -19.04 3.82 24.25
CA ASP A 80 -20.49 4.00 24.11
C ASP A 80 -21.01 5.29 24.80
N ARG A 81 -20.12 6.08 25.39
CA ARG A 81 -20.47 7.39 25.96
C ARG A 81 -20.48 8.42 24.83
N ASN A 82 -21.37 9.40 24.92
CA ASN A 82 -21.46 10.51 23.97
C ASN A 82 -20.31 11.53 24.14
N ASP A 83 -19.07 11.04 24.16
CA ASP A 83 -17.85 11.84 24.25
C ASP A 83 -17.13 11.83 22.90
N ILE A 84 -17.10 13.02 22.28
CA ILE A 84 -16.50 13.26 20.97
C ILE A 84 -15.03 12.82 20.87
N ARG A 85 -14.31 12.71 21.99
CA ARG A 85 -12.92 12.25 22.00
C ARG A 85 -12.81 10.78 21.59
N TYR A 86 -13.74 9.94 22.04
CA TYR A 86 -13.76 8.51 21.69
C TYR A 86 -14.25 8.29 20.27
N ILE A 87 -15.21 9.10 19.79
CA ILE A 87 -15.58 9.12 18.36
C ILE A 87 -14.38 9.50 17.50
N ARG A 88 -13.59 10.51 17.91
CA ARG A 88 -12.37 10.89 17.20
C ARG A 88 -11.32 9.79 17.24
N TYR A 89 -11.22 9.07 18.35
CA TYR A 89 -10.29 7.95 18.50
C TYR A 89 -10.66 6.76 17.62
N ASP A 90 -11.94 6.44 17.51
CA ASP A 90 -12.43 5.41 16.60
C ASP A 90 -12.07 5.73 15.14
N ASN A 91 -12.37 6.95 14.70
CA ASN A 91 -11.99 7.42 13.36
C ASN A 91 -10.46 7.39 13.14
N PHE A 92 -9.68 7.72 14.16
CA PHE A 92 -8.22 7.64 14.09
C PHE A 92 -7.76 6.19 13.92
N CYS A 93 -8.31 5.25 14.70
CA CYS A 93 -7.99 3.83 14.59
C CYS A 93 -8.36 3.29 13.20
N ASN A 94 -9.52 3.67 12.66
CA ASN A 94 -9.93 3.31 11.30
C ASN A 94 -8.93 3.84 10.25
N LEU A 95 -8.47 5.08 10.37
CA LEU A 95 -7.44 5.63 9.48
C LEU A 95 -6.11 4.87 9.63
N LEU A 96 -5.70 4.57 10.86
CA LEU A 96 -4.49 3.83 11.16
C LEU A 96 -4.52 2.41 10.57
N PHE A 97 -5.58 1.63 10.81
CA PHE A 97 -5.68 0.26 10.31
C PHE A 97 -5.81 0.21 8.77
N ASN A 98 -6.47 1.19 8.15
CA ASN A 98 -6.46 1.34 6.69
C ASN A 98 -5.05 1.63 6.14
N TYR A 99 -4.28 2.47 6.84
CA TYR A 99 -2.88 2.69 6.50
C TYR A 99 -2.05 1.41 6.66
N LEU A 100 -2.20 0.69 7.77
CA LEU A 100 -1.50 -0.57 8.02
C LEU A 100 -1.87 -1.64 6.99
N HIS A 101 -3.12 -1.70 6.54
CA HIS A 101 -3.56 -2.59 5.46
C HIS A 101 -2.85 -2.24 4.15
N LYS A 102 -2.72 -0.95 3.82
CA LYS A 102 -1.99 -0.54 2.61
C LYS A 102 -0.50 -0.85 2.69
N VAL A 103 0.12 -0.67 3.86
CA VAL A 103 1.51 -1.08 4.10
C VAL A 103 1.64 -2.60 3.91
N TYR A 104 0.72 -3.38 4.48
CA TYR A 104 0.70 -4.82 4.32
C TYR A 104 0.63 -5.25 2.85
N GLU A 105 -0.20 -4.60 2.04
CA GLU A 105 -0.26 -4.85 0.59
C GLU A 105 1.06 -4.53 -0.13
N VAL A 106 1.65 -3.34 0.11
CA VAL A 106 2.87 -2.89 -0.58
C VAL A 106 4.07 -3.80 -0.27
N PHE A 107 4.11 -4.39 0.92
CA PHE A 107 5.18 -5.30 1.32
C PHE A 107 4.80 -6.79 1.19
N ASP A 108 3.69 -7.10 0.53
CA ASP A 108 3.18 -8.48 0.32
C ASP A 108 3.07 -9.30 1.63
N GLY A 109 2.77 -8.63 2.74
CA GLY A 109 2.72 -9.24 4.08
C GLY A 109 4.06 -9.70 4.65
N ASP A 110 5.19 -9.29 4.06
CA ASP A 110 6.53 -9.56 4.58
C ASP A 110 6.74 -8.83 5.91
N LYS A 111 6.56 -9.58 7.00
CA LYS A 111 6.66 -9.07 8.37
C LYS A 111 7.98 -8.34 8.64
N ALA A 112 9.11 -8.84 8.14
CA ALA A 112 10.41 -8.24 8.39
C ALA A 112 10.55 -6.89 7.66
N LYS A 113 10.06 -6.79 6.42
CA LYS A 113 10.07 -5.51 5.70
C LYS A 113 9.15 -4.48 6.35
N ILE A 114 7.96 -4.90 6.78
CA ILE A 114 6.98 -4.03 7.43
C ILE A 114 7.53 -3.51 8.77
N GLU A 115 8.06 -4.39 9.61
CA GLU A 115 8.67 -4.01 10.90
C GLU A 115 9.91 -3.11 10.74
N ASN A 116 10.62 -3.19 9.60
CA ASN A 116 11.71 -2.28 9.27
C ASN A 116 11.25 -0.92 8.71
N TYR A 117 10.05 -0.86 8.12
CA TYR A 117 9.49 0.35 7.53
C TYR A 117 8.77 1.23 8.57
N ILE A 118 7.99 0.62 9.46
CA ILE A 118 7.20 1.32 10.49
C ILE A 118 7.23 0.58 11.83
N ASP A 119 7.02 1.33 12.92
CA ASP A 119 6.83 0.78 14.27
C ASP A 119 5.41 0.21 14.47
N ILE A 120 5.07 -0.76 13.62
CA ILE A 120 3.74 -1.39 13.56
C ILE A 120 3.36 -2.04 14.89
N ARG A 121 4.34 -2.60 15.61
CA ARG A 121 4.10 -3.33 16.85
C ARG A 121 3.56 -2.41 17.93
N ASN A 122 4.19 -1.26 18.14
CA ASN A 122 3.74 -0.34 19.18
C ASN A 122 2.37 0.26 18.86
N TRP A 123 2.10 0.55 17.59
CA TRP A 123 0.79 1.01 17.16
C TRP A 123 -0.30 -0.05 17.37
N ILE A 124 -0.11 -1.28 16.91
CA ILE A 124 -1.12 -2.34 17.14
C ILE A 124 -1.33 -2.53 18.64
N TYR A 125 -0.27 -2.57 19.44
CA TYR A 125 -0.37 -2.75 20.88
C TYR A 125 -1.07 -1.59 21.60
N LEU A 126 -0.94 -0.36 21.11
CA LEU A 126 -1.58 0.81 21.72
C LEU A 126 -3.09 0.90 21.38
N HIS A 127 -3.48 0.36 20.23
CA HIS A 127 -4.82 0.44 19.66
C HIS A 127 -5.58 -0.90 19.66
N GLU A 128 -5.06 -1.92 20.33
CA GLU A 128 -5.62 -3.28 20.31
C GLU A 128 -7.05 -3.34 20.85
N ASP A 129 -7.41 -2.50 21.82
CA ASP A 129 -8.74 -2.49 22.41
C ASP A 129 -9.81 -2.04 21.38
N ASN A 130 -9.48 -1.07 20.53
CA ASN A 130 -10.36 -0.65 19.43
C ASN A 130 -10.46 -1.72 18.35
N TRP A 131 -9.34 -2.35 17.99
CA TRP A 131 -9.33 -3.46 17.05
C TRP A 131 -10.25 -4.61 17.49
N LYS A 132 -10.12 -5.03 18.76
CA LYS A 132 -10.91 -6.12 19.35
C LYS A 132 -12.38 -5.76 19.55
N ASN A 133 -12.67 -4.52 19.94
CA ASN A 133 -14.00 -4.09 20.38
C ASN A 133 -14.43 -2.77 19.70
N PRO A 134 -14.61 -2.74 18.36
CA PRO A 134 -15.03 -1.52 17.66
C PRO A 134 -16.39 -0.98 18.15
N ILE A 135 -16.73 0.26 17.77
CA ILE A 135 -18.06 0.82 18.05
C ILE A 135 -19.13 0.02 17.31
N ILE A 136 -18.94 -0.18 16.00
CA ILE A 136 -19.80 -1.02 15.19
C ILE A 136 -19.27 -2.45 15.29
N PRO A 137 -20.06 -3.42 15.81
CA PRO A 137 -19.63 -4.81 15.90
C PRO A 137 -19.13 -5.33 14.55
N HIS A 138 -18.00 -6.03 14.57
CA HIS A 138 -17.36 -6.65 13.39
C HIS A 138 -16.80 -5.69 12.34
N GLU A 139 -16.83 -4.37 12.51
CA GLU A 139 -16.28 -3.41 11.52
C GLU A 139 -14.81 -3.72 11.15
N ASN A 140 -13.98 -3.94 12.17
CA ASN A 140 -12.56 -4.29 12.00
C ASN A 140 -12.32 -5.75 11.56
N ILE A 141 -13.37 -6.58 11.49
CA ILE A 141 -13.27 -7.99 11.07
C ILE A 141 -13.83 -8.17 9.64
N GLU A 142 -14.88 -7.45 9.27
CA GLU A 142 -15.50 -7.56 7.94
C GLU A 142 -14.86 -6.64 6.92
N GLY A 143 -14.28 -5.51 7.34
CA GLY A 143 -13.67 -4.52 6.45
C GLY A 143 -12.33 -4.93 5.82
N TYR A 144 -11.66 -5.95 6.37
CA TYR A 144 -10.34 -6.39 5.93
C TYR A 144 -10.32 -7.86 5.55
N ASP A 145 -9.40 -8.25 4.66
CA ASP A 145 -9.20 -9.65 4.30
C ASP A 145 -8.61 -10.48 5.45
N GLU A 146 -8.86 -11.80 5.43
CA GLU A 146 -8.45 -12.72 6.49
C GLU A 146 -6.95 -12.72 6.75
N LYS A 147 -6.12 -12.62 5.70
CA LYS A 147 -4.66 -12.66 5.86
C LYS A 147 -4.16 -11.44 6.61
N PHE A 148 -4.70 -10.26 6.30
CA PHE A 148 -4.36 -9.04 7.04
C PHE A 148 -4.83 -9.13 8.50
N ARG A 149 -6.04 -9.64 8.76
CA ARG A 149 -6.53 -9.81 10.13
C ARG A 149 -5.62 -10.75 10.93
N ASP A 150 -5.23 -11.88 10.36
CA ASP A 150 -4.30 -12.82 10.99
C ASP A 150 -2.94 -12.18 11.24
N PHE A 151 -2.47 -11.36 10.30
CA PHE A 151 -1.23 -10.61 10.47
C PHE A 151 -1.32 -9.62 11.66
N ILE A 152 -2.38 -8.82 11.76
CA ILE A 152 -2.60 -7.92 12.90
C ILE A 152 -2.73 -8.70 14.21
N ASN A 153 -3.55 -9.76 14.22
CA ASN A 153 -3.75 -10.62 15.38
C ASN A 153 -2.44 -11.32 15.81
N SER A 154 -1.47 -11.52 14.92
CA SER A 154 -0.15 -12.06 15.29
C SER A 154 0.66 -11.16 16.25
N TYR A 155 0.30 -9.88 16.37
CA TYR A 155 0.92 -8.94 17.31
C TYR A 155 0.15 -8.84 18.63
N ILE A 156 -1.09 -9.30 18.64
CA ILE A 156 -2.02 -9.23 19.74
C ILE A 156 -1.97 -10.56 20.49
N LYS A 157 -1.57 -10.53 21.76
CA LYS A 157 -1.51 -11.74 22.60
C LYS A 157 -2.84 -12.00 23.30
#